data_AF-A0A838PYJ5-F1
#
_entry.id   AF-A0A838PYJ5-F1
#
_cell.length_a   1.000
_cell.length_b   1.000
_cell.length_c   1.000
_cell.angle_alpha   90.00
_cell.angle_beta   90.00
_cell.angle_gamma   90.00
#
_symmetry.space_group_name_H-M   'P 1'
#
loop_
_entity.id
_entity.type
_entity.pdbx_description
1 polymer ?
#
loop_
_entity_poly.entity_id
_entity_poly.type
_entity_poly.pdbx_seq_one_letter_code
_entity_poly.pdbx_strand_id
1 'polypeptide(L)'
;MVTTHDCGLDKEFNARVRRLAEAGADEHDATAQAEVATELDRSLQVSPLIDPALVTVDGVPISSGQLMAGKVVGYLPVPALDDGGQELIPESVVDLSYRATVDRLAYTARVASVSEFARQALRYSLARLDALRSPLVELELADAVGQRIKKARVAKGNQLVVELTLEDDSVLRLLQQPGSPDVGGPSRTAASLPPRG
;
A
#
# COMPACT_ATOMS: atom_id res chain seq x y z
N MET A 1 -2.81 -12.30 -4.99
CA MET A 1 -1.99 -11.33 -4.23
C MET A 1 -1.66 -10.16 -5.14
N VAL A 2 -1.64 -8.94 -4.62
CA VAL A 2 -1.29 -7.72 -5.38
C VAL A 2 0.08 -7.23 -4.94
N THR A 3 0.96 -6.96 -5.90
CA THR A 3 2.27 -6.33 -5.70
C THR A 3 2.23 -4.88 -6.15
N THR A 4 3.00 -4.02 -5.49
CA THR A 4 3.30 -2.69 -6.06
C THR A 4 4.22 -2.84 -7.27
N HIS A 5 4.09 -1.92 -8.24
CA HIS A 5 4.80 -1.91 -9.51
C HIS A 5 6.30 -2.28 -9.41
N ASP A 6 6.81 -2.95 -10.44
CA ASP A 6 8.18 -3.48 -10.57
C ASP A 6 9.30 -2.46 -10.31
N CYS A 7 9.00 -1.16 -10.21
CA CYS A 7 10.00 -0.12 -9.91
C CYS A 7 10.66 -0.26 -8.52
N GLY A 8 10.10 -1.07 -7.62
CA GLY A 8 10.79 -1.48 -6.39
C GLY A 8 11.81 -2.60 -6.63
N LEU A 9 11.44 -3.56 -7.48
CA LEU A 9 12.26 -4.69 -7.94
C LEU A 9 13.39 -4.27 -8.88
N ASP A 10 13.26 -3.13 -9.55
CA ASP A 10 14.29 -2.70 -10.51
C ASP A 10 15.44 -1.96 -9.80
N LYS A 11 15.35 -1.64 -8.51
CA LYS A 11 16.36 -0.78 -7.86
C LYS A 11 17.66 -1.51 -7.55
N GLU A 12 17.61 -2.70 -6.94
CA GLU A 12 18.85 -3.43 -6.65
C GLU A 12 19.44 -4.00 -7.94
N PHE A 13 18.58 -4.50 -8.84
CA PHE A 13 18.93 -4.82 -10.22
C PHE A 13 19.64 -3.66 -10.94
N ASN A 14 19.02 -2.48 -11.05
CA ASN A 14 19.63 -1.33 -11.72
C ASN A 14 20.92 -0.86 -11.02
N ALA A 15 20.98 -0.93 -9.69
CA ALA A 15 22.19 -0.62 -8.94
C ALA A 15 23.30 -1.66 -9.18
N ARG A 16 22.96 -2.91 -9.46
CA ARG A 16 23.93 -3.96 -9.83
C ARG A 16 24.42 -3.77 -11.25
N VAL A 17 23.51 -3.57 -12.22
CA VAL A 17 23.86 -3.28 -13.62
C VAL A 17 24.79 -2.07 -13.69
N ARG A 18 24.46 -0.99 -12.97
CA ARG A 18 25.32 0.20 -12.91
C ARG A 18 26.71 -0.08 -12.34
N ARG A 19 26.80 -0.86 -11.25
CA ARG A 19 28.10 -1.25 -10.65
C ARG A 19 28.94 -2.12 -11.58
N LEU A 20 28.31 -3.00 -12.35
CA LEU A 20 29.00 -3.85 -13.34
C LEU A 20 29.48 -3.03 -14.53
N ALA A 21 28.67 -2.09 -15.02
CA ALA A 21 29.06 -1.14 -16.06
C ALA A 21 30.23 -0.25 -15.61
N GLU A 22 30.21 0.26 -14.38
CA GLU A 22 31.32 1.02 -13.78
C GLU A 22 32.60 0.18 -13.61
N ALA A 23 32.46 -1.14 -13.44
CA ALA A 23 33.58 -2.09 -13.40
C ALA A 23 34.07 -2.51 -14.80
N GLY A 24 33.49 -1.96 -15.87
CA GLY A 24 33.92 -2.17 -17.26
C GLY A 24 33.22 -3.31 -18.00
N ALA A 25 32.16 -3.90 -17.43
CA ALA A 25 31.27 -4.77 -18.20
C ALA A 25 30.47 -3.93 -19.21
N ASP A 26 30.19 -4.46 -20.39
CA ASP A 26 29.23 -3.83 -21.27
C ASP A 26 27.80 -3.96 -20.69
N GLU A 27 26.88 -3.12 -21.18
CA GLU A 27 25.51 -3.07 -20.65
C GLU A 27 24.75 -4.39 -20.81
N HIS A 28 25.02 -5.15 -21.88
CA HIS A 28 24.38 -6.44 -22.14
C HIS A 28 24.86 -7.51 -21.15
N ASP A 29 26.18 -7.60 -20.94
CA ASP A 29 26.81 -8.50 -19.99
C ASP A 29 26.47 -8.13 -18.54
N ALA A 30 26.40 -6.83 -18.22
CA ALA A 30 26.01 -6.33 -16.91
C ALA A 30 24.54 -6.70 -16.58
N THR A 31 23.66 -6.60 -17.57
CA THR A 31 22.25 -7.00 -17.46
C THR A 31 22.12 -8.50 -17.25
N ALA A 32 22.77 -9.31 -18.08
CA ALA A 32 22.74 -10.77 -17.98
C ALA A 32 23.29 -11.26 -16.63
N GLN A 33 24.38 -10.66 -16.13
CA GLN A 33 24.94 -10.98 -14.81
C GLN A 33 24.02 -10.57 -13.64
N ALA A 34 23.31 -9.45 -13.76
CA ALA A 34 22.33 -9.04 -12.76
C ALA A 34 21.06 -9.91 -12.79
N GLU A 35 20.62 -10.37 -13.96
CA GLU A 35 19.43 -11.24 -14.09
C GLU A 35 19.60 -12.60 -13.40
N VAL A 36 20.81 -13.16 -13.41
CA VAL A 36 21.10 -14.47 -12.79
C VAL A 36 21.49 -14.36 -11.31
N ALA A 37 21.61 -13.15 -10.77
CA ALA A 37 21.98 -12.90 -9.39
C ALA A 37 20.77 -13.14 -8.46
N THR A 38 20.66 -14.37 -7.97
CA THR A 38 19.54 -14.85 -7.13
C THR A 38 19.36 -14.11 -5.80
N GLU A 39 20.35 -13.33 -5.39
CA GLU A 39 20.35 -12.53 -4.18
C GLU A 39 19.68 -11.15 -4.34
N LEU A 40 19.51 -10.66 -5.57
CA LEU A 40 18.93 -9.35 -5.84
C LEU A 40 17.40 -9.39 -5.75
N ASP A 41 16.81 -8.37 -5.13
CA ASP A 41 15.36 -8.13 -5.13
C ASP A 41 14.55 -9.37 -4.69
N ARG A 42 15.14 -10.16 -3.78
CA ARG A 42 14.65 -11.46 -3.34
C ARG A 42 13.33 -11.38 -2.56
N SER A 43 12.97 -10.20 -2.05
CA SER A 43 11.76 -10.01 -1.26
C SER A 43 10.77 -9.07 -1.94
N LEU A 44 9.50 -9.46 -1.96
CA LEU A 44 8.39 -8.70 -2.51
C LEU A 44 7.35 -8.41 -1.44
N GLN A 45 6.86 -7.17 -1.39
CA GLN A 45 5.68 -6.85 -0.60
C GLN A 45 4.41 -7.17 -1.38
N VAL A 46 3.53 -7.95 -0.75
CA VAL A 46 2.26 -8.40 -1.30
C VAL A 46 1.12 -8.13 -0.32
N SER A 47 -0.05 -7.85 -0.88
CA SER A 47 -1.32 -7.86 -0.15
C SER A 47 -2.20 -9.01 -0.65
N PRO A 48 -2.90 -9.73 0.24
CA PRO A 48 -3.71 -10.89 -0.12
C PRO A 48 -5.01 -10.47 -0.80
N LEU A 49 -5.53 -11.39 -1.62
CA LEU A 49 -6.92 -11.32 -2.09
C LEU A 49 -7.77 -12.14 -1.14
N ILE A 50 -8.90 -11.58 -0.72
CA ILE A 50 -9.83 -12.19 0.22
C ILE A 50 -11.20 -12.25 -0.45
N ASP A 51 -11.92 -13.36 -0.24
CA ASP A 51 -13.32 -13.46 -0.56
C ASP A 51 -14.11 -12.40 0.25
N PRO A 52 -14.84 -11.48 -0.40
CA PRO A 52 -15.59 -10.43 0.31
C PRO A 52 -16.61 -11.00 1.30
N ALA A 53 -17.12 -12.22 1.09
CA ALA A 53 -18.06 -12.88 2.00
C ALA A 53 -17.43 -13.29 3.35
N LEU A 54 -16.09 -13.36 3.41
CA LEU A 54 -15.34 -13.79 4.60
C LEU A 54 -14.75 -12.61 5.39
N VAL A 55 -14.92 -11.38 4.91
CA VAL A 55 -14.31 -10.20 5.54
C VAL A 55 -15.06 -9.83 6.81
N THR A 56 -14.32 -9.79 7.92
CA THR A 56 -14.80 -9.31 9.22
C THR A 56 -13.87 -8.24 9.77
N VAL A 57 -14.43 -7.25 10.46
CA VAL A 57 -13.67 -6.23 11.22
C VAL A 57 -14.17 -6.29 12.66
N ASP A 58 -13.26 -6.52 13.60
CA ASP A 58 -13.57 -6.73 15.03
C ASP A 58 -14.66 -7.80 15.27
N GLY A 59 -14.65 -8.86 14.44
CA GLY A 59 -15.62 -9.96 14.50
C GLY A 59 -16.99 -9.63 13.90
N VAL A 60 -17.18 -8.44 13.33
CA VAL A 60 -18.40 -8.04 12.65
C VAL A 60 -18.25 -8.24 11.14
N PRO A 61 -19.12 -9.03 10.49
CA PRO A 61 -19.13 -9.18 9.04
C PRO A 61 -19.37 -7.84 8.33
N ILE A 62 -18.57 -7.56 7.31
CA ILE A 62 -18.75 -6.38 6.47
C ILE A 62 -19.56 -6.76 5.23
N SER A 63 -20.45 -5.87 4.79
CA SER A 63 -21.25 -6.11 3.59
C SER A 63 -20.36 -6.22 2.35
N SER A 64 -20.47 -7.31 1.60
CA SER A 64 -19.82 -7.47 0.29
C SER A 64 -20.14 -6.31 -0.65
N GLY A 65 -21.38 -5.81 -0.63
CA GLY A 65 -21.76 -4.64 -1.42
C GLY A 65 -21.00 -3.36 -1.03
N GLN A 66 -20.66 -3.17 0.26
CA GLN A 66 -19.84 -2.04 0.69
C GLN A 66 -18.38 -2.20 0.30
N LEU A 67 -17.85 -3.43 0.41
CA LEU A 67 -16.49 -3.79 -0.01
C LEU A 67 -16.29 -3.57 -1.51
N MET A 68 -17.19 -4.14 -2.31
CA MET A 68 -17.14 -4.06 -3.77
C MET A 68 -17.40 -2.65 -4.30
N ALA A 69 -18.15 -1.83 -3.56
CA ALA A 69 -18.31 -0.40 -3.86
C ALA A 69 -17.12 0.48 -3.45
N GLY A 70 -16.04 -0.09 -2.90
CA GLY A 70 -14.84 0.67 -2.48
C GLY A 70 -15.08 1.62 -1.29
N LYS A 71 -16.13 1.36 -0.48
CA LYS A 71 -16.52 2.24 0.63
C LYS A 71 -15.73 1.97 1.91
N VAL A 72 -15.18 0.77 2.05
CA VAL A 72 -14.49 0.31 3.25
C VAL A 72 -13.01 0.64 3.15
N VAL A 73 -12.48 1.39 4.12
CA VAL A 73 -11.06 1.76 4.12
C VAL A 73 -10.18 0.55 4.43
N GLY A 74 -9.01 0.49 3.80
CA GLY A 74 -8.10 -0.65 3.93
C GLY A 74 -8.40 -1.79 2.96
N TYR A 75 -9.48 -1.71 2.18
CA TYR A 75 -9.82 -2.70 1.17
C TYR A 75 -9.91 -2.06 -0.22
N LEU A 76 -9.47 -2.80 -1.24
CA LEU A 76 -9.61 -2.42 -2.65
C LEU A 76 -10.40 -3.50 -3.40
N PRO A 77 -11.50 -3.15 -4.08
CA PRO A 77 -12.27 -4.12 -4.84
C PRO A 77 -11.52 -4.60 -6.08
N VAL A 78 -11.62 -5.90 -6.35
CA VAL A 78 -11.08 -6.58 -7.52
C VAL A 78 -12.24 -7.28 -8.23
N PRO A 79 -12.67 -6.79 -9.40
CA PRO A 79 -13.70 -7.48 -10.17
C PRO A 79 -13.20 -8.83 -10.64
N ALA A 80 -14.13 -9.77 -10.86
CA ALA A 80 -13.79 -11.06 -11.47
C ALA A 80 -13.14 -10.84 -12.86
N LEU A 81 -12.17 -11.70 -13.17
CA LEU A 81 -11.51 -11.73 -14.47
C LEU A 81 -11.63 -13.13 -15.06
N ASP A 82 -12.32 -13.20 -16.18
CA ASP A 82 -12.44 -14.39 -17.01
C ASP A 82 -11.60 -14.24 -18.29
N ASP A 83 -10.95 -15.31 -18.71
CA ASP A 83 -10.30 -15.42 -20.01
C ASP A 83 -10.77 -16.70 -20.71
N GLY A 84 -11.43 -16.55 -21.87
CA GLY A 84 -11.90 -17.69 -22.66
C GLY A 84 -12.90 -18.63 -21.96
N GLY A 85 -13.61 -18.15 -20.93
CA GLY A 85 -14.54 -18.96 -20.12
C GLY A 85 -13.89 -19.66 -18.92
N GLN A 86 -12.61 -19.41 -18.67
CA GLN A 86 -11.92 -19.81 -17.45
C GLN A 86 -11.79 -18.60 -16.51
N GLU A 87 -12.27 -18.74 -15.27
CA GLU A 87 -12.06 -17.74 -14.22
C GLU A 87 -10.58 -17.73 -13.83
N LEU A 88 -9.89 -16.63 -14.12
CA LEU A 88 -8.50 -16.42 -13.75
C LEU A 88 -8.37 -15.80 -12.36
N ILE A 89 -9.29 -14.89 -12.03
CA ILE A 89 -9.35 -14.22 -10.73
C ILE A 89 -10.82 -14.14 -10.31
N PRO A 90 -11.22 -14.73 -9.17
CA PRO A 90 -12.57 -14.58 -8.66
C PRO A 90 -12.81 -13.15 -8.17
N GLU A 91 -14.08 -12.74 -8.10
CA GLU A 91 -14.46 -11.50 -7.42
C GLU A 91 -13.90 -11.50 -5.99
N SER A 92 -13.10 -10.49 -5.68
CA SER A 92 -12.31 -10.46 -4.45
C SER A 92 -12.04 -9.04 -3.99
N VAL A 93 -11.52 -8.90 -2.78
CA VAL A 93 -10.95 -7.64 -2.30
C VAL A 93 -9.50 -7.82 -1.89
N VAL A 94 -8.67 -6.81 -2.19
CA VAL A 94 -7.31 -6.72 -1.65
C VAL A 94 -7.40 -6.17 -0.23
N ASP A 95 -6.82 -6.86 0.74
CA ASP A 95 -6.60 -6.29 2.07
C ASP A 95 -5.29 -5.49 2.08
N LEU A 96 -5.40 -4.17 2.03
CA LEU A 96 -4.28 -3.24 2.05
C LEU A 96 -3.74 -3.00 3.47
N SER A 97 -4.52 -3.36 4.50
CA SER A 97 -4.09 -3.28 5.90
C SER A 97 -3.05 -4.35 6.22
N TYR A 98 -3.13 -5.49 5.53
CA TYR A 98 -2.17 -6.58 5.61
C TYR A 98 -1.16 -6.54 4.47
N ARG A 99 0.12 -6.42 4.81
CA ARG A 99 1.25 -6.49 3.88
C ARG A 99 2.19 -7.60 4.34
N ALA A 100 2.34 -8.64 3.53
CA ALA A 100 3.32 -9.69 3.76
C ALA A 100 4.55 -9.45 2.87
N THR A 101 5.70 -9.84 3.38
CA THR A 101 6.93 -9.93 2.57
C THR A 101 7.11 -11.38 2.18
N VAL A 102 7.15 -11.67 0.88
CA VAL A 102 7.33 -13.02 0.33
C VAL A 102 8.64 -13.09 -0.46
N ASP A 103 9.22 -14.28 -0.52
CA ASP A 103 10.37 -14.53 -1.39
C ASP A 103 9.90 -14.49 -2.86
N ARG A 104 10.65 -13.79 -3.73
CA ARG A 104 10.39 -13.70 -5.16
C ARG A 104 10.40 -15.07 -5.82
N LEU A 105 11.16 -16.04 -5.30
CA LEU A 105 11.14 -17.41 -5.81
C LEU A 105 9.79 -18.12 -5.56
N ALA A 106 8.97 -17.61 -4.64
CA ALA A 106 7.60 -18.08 -4.45
C ALA A 106 6.60 -17.47 -5.45
N TYR A 107 7.00 -16.45 -6.21
CA TYR A 107 6.20 -15.85 -7.27
C TYR A 107 6.32 -16.67 -8.55
N THR A 108 5.26 -17.42 -8.88
CA THR A 108 5.27 -18.39 -9.99
C THR A 108 4.85 -17.78 -11.33
N ALA A 109 3.89 -16.84 -11.33
CA ALA A 109 3.37 -16.25 -12.56
C ALA A 109 2.64 -14.92 -12.33
N ARG A 110 2.68 -14.04 -13.34
CA ARG A 110 1.81 -12.86 -13.44
C ARG A 110 0.47 -13.29 -14.06
N VAL A 111 -0.62 -13.18 -13.30
CA VAL A 111 -1.96 -13.55 -13.79
C VAL A 111 -2.64 -12.38 -14.52
N ALA A 112 -2.54 -11.16 -13.97
CA ALA A 112 -3.16 -9.97 -14.54
C ALA A 112 -2.39 -8.70 -14.17
N SER A 113 -2.75 -7.59 -14.82
CA SER A 113 -2.30 -6.25 -14.45
C SER A 113 -3.48 -5.30 -14.35
N VAL A 114 -3.39 -4.32 -13.45
CA VAL A 114 -4.45 -3.32 -13.26
C VAL A 114 -4.36 -2.23 -14.32
N SER A 115 -5.52 -1.75 -14.79
CA SER A 115 -5.59 -0.57 -15.66
C SER A 115 -5.07 0.68 -14.96
N GLU A 116 -4.77 1.74 -15.72
CA GLU A 116 -4.32 3.01 -15.10
C GLU A 116 -5.38 3.60 -14.17
N PHE A 117 -6.67 3.46 -14.52
CA PHE A 117 -7.77 3.87 -13.65
C PHE A 117 -7.76 3.10 -12.31
N ALA A 118 -7.63 1.77 -12.37
CA ALA A 118 -7.53 0.94 -11.17
C ALA A 118 -6.25 1.23 -10.37
N ARG A 119 -5.16 1.62 -11.04
CA ARG A 119 -3.92 2.08 -10.39
C ARG A 119 -4.14 3.38 -9.60
N GLN A 120 -4.92 4.32 -10.13
CA GLN A 120 -5.29 5.54 -9.39
C GLN A 120 -6.18 5.21 -8.18
N ALA A 121 -7.15 4.31 -8.35
CA ALA A 121 -7.98 3.84 -7.24
C ALA A 121 -7.14 3.18 -6.14
N LEU A 122 -6.16 2.33 -6.50
CA LEU A 122 -5.21 1.74 -5.54
C LEU A 122 -4.41 2.82 -4.79
N ARG A 123 -3.85 3.80 -5.51
CA ARG A 123 -3.10 4.91 -4.88
C ARG A 123 -3.97 5.69 -3.90
N TYR A 124 -5.21 5.99 -4.28
CA TYR A 124 -6.16 6.67 -3.42
C TYR A 124 -6.52 5.84 -2.18
N SER A 125 -6.80 4.54 -2.33
CA SER A 125 -7.10 3.66 -1.19
C SER A 125 -5.91 3.52 -0.23
N LEU A 126 -4.68 3.47 -0.74
CA LEU A 126 -3.47 3.50 0.09
C LEU A 126 -3.32 4.82 0.84
N ALA A 127 -3.53 5.95 0.17
CA ALA A 127 -3.51 7.26 0.80
C ALA A 127 -4.56 7.38 1.91
N ARG A 128 -5.80 6.92 1.68
CA ARG A 128 -6.86 6.89 2.71
C ARG A 128 -6.48 6.02 3.92
N LEU A 129 -5.89 4.85 3.68
CA LEU A 129 -5.45 3.97 4.76
C LEU A 129 -4.34 4.63 5.59
N ASP A 130 -3.35 5.24 4.93
CA ASP A 130 -2.25 5.91 5.61
C ASP A 130 -2.73 7.18 6.34
N ALA A 131 -3.75 7.88 5.81
CA ALA A 131 -4.41 8.99 6.47
C ALA A 131 -5.06 8.59 7.80
N LEU A 132 -5.80 7.47 7.84
CA LEU A 132 -6.43 6.98 9.07
C LEU A 132 -5.42 6.61 10.17
N ARG A 133 -4.18 6.29 9.80
CA ARG A 133 -3.10 6.03 10.76
C ARG A 133 -2.56 7.32 11.39
N SER A 134 -3.03 8.48 10.95
CA SER A 134 -2.60 9.80 11.43
C SER A 134 -3.80 10.77 11.50
N PRO A 135 -4.36 11.05 12.69
CA PRO A 135 -5.69 11.67 12.85
C PRO A 135 -5.90 13.06 12.20
N LEU A 136 -4.84 13.77 11.78
CA LEU A 136 -4.95 15.06 11.09
C LEU A 136 -4.68 14.99 9.58
N VAL A 137 -4.14 13.86 9.06
CA VAL A 137 -3.74 13.73 7.66
C VAL A 137 -4.93 13.53 6.73
N GLU A 138 -6.05 12.99 7.22
CA GLU A 138 -7.27 12.81 6.42
C GLU A 138 -7.88 14.13 5.95
N LEU A 139 -7.92 15.14 6.84
CA LEU A 139 -8.39 16.49 6.52
C LEU A 139 -7.46 17.17 5.49
N GLU A 140 -6.15 17.14 5.75
CA GLU A 140 -5.16 17.73 4.84
C GLU A 140 -5.15 17.04 3.46
N LEU A 141 -5.37 15.71 3.41
CA LEU A 141 -5.49 14.97 2.16
C LEU A 141 -6.77 15.31 1.41
N ALA A 142 -7.91 15.43 2.10
CA ALA A 142 -9.18 15.78 1.48
C ALA A 142 -9.10 17.15 0.77
N ASP A 143 -8.45 18.13 1.38
CA ASP A 143 -8.20 19.46 0.80
C ASP A 143 -7.18 19.44 -0.36
N ALA A 144 -6.30 18.43 -0.37
CA ALA A 144 -5.30 18.23 -1.41
C ALA A 144 -5.84 17.46 -2.65
N VAL A 145 -6.97 16.76 -2.54
CA VAL A 145 -7.52 15.96 -3.66
C VAL A 145 -7.89 16.88 -4.83
N GLY A 146 -7.27 16.62 -6.00
CA GLY A 146 -7.46 17.42 -7.21
C GLY A 146 -6.37 18.48 -7.45
N GLN A 147 -5.49 18.71 -6.48
CA GLN A 147 -4.34 19.60 -6.64
C GLN A 147 -3.15 18.90 -7.33
N ARG A 148 -2.34 19.65 -8.08
CA ARG A 148 -1.09 19.14 -8.66
C ARG A 148 0.06 19.18 -7.66
N ILE A 149 0.85 18.12 -7.63
CA ILE A 149 2.08 18.05 -6.82
C ILE A 149 3.19 18.79 -7.55
N LYS A 150 3.67 19.87 -6.96
CA LYS A 150 4.79 20.68 -7.47
C LYS A 150 6.15 20.05 -7.09
N LYS A 151 6.23 19.40 -5.92
CA LYS A 151 7.48 18.82 -5.41
C LYS A 151 7.21 17.72 -4.38
N ALA A 152 8.08 16.71 -4.34
CA ALA A 152 8.09 15.70 -3.29
C ALA A 152 9.48 15.61 -2.64
N ARG A 153 9.54 15.48 -1.32
CA ARG A 153 10.79 15.26 -0.56
C ARG A 153 10.60 14.17 0.50
N VAL A 154 11.65 13.39 0.72
CA VAL A 154 11.74 12.45 1.84
C VAL A 154 12.60 13.09 2.93
N ALA A 155 12.15 13.07 4.17
CA ALA A 155 12.86 13.71 5.27
C ALA A 155 14.21 13.01 5.54
N LYS A 156 15.30 13.78 5.64
CA LYS A 156 16.67 13.25 5.85
C LYS A 156 16.86 12.46 7.15
N GLY A 157 16.01 12.67 8.16
CA GLY A 157 16.10 12.02 9.47
C GLY A 157 15.14 10.83 9.68
N ASN A 158 14.13 10.68 8.83
CA ASN A 158 13.19 9.57 8.88
C ASN A 158 12.66 9.31 7.46
N GLN A 159 13.16 8.25 6.83
CA GLN A 159 12.84 7.92 5.44
C GLN A 159 11.36 7.51 5.24
N LEU A 160 10.62 7.30 6.33
CA LEU A 160 9.18 7.05 6.30
C LEU A 160 8.34 8.32 6.18
N VAL A 161 8.94 9.50 6.38
CA VAL A 161 8.25 10.79 6.27
C VAL A 161 8.42 11.37 4.87
N VAL A 162 7.32 11.44 4.13
CA VAL A 162 7.25 12.06 2.80
C VAL A 162 6.50 13.39 2.92
N GLU A 163 7.09 14.45 2.37
CA GLU A 163 6.53 15.79 2.26
C GLU A 163 6.18 16.08 0.80
N LEU A 164 4.92 16.44 0.52
CA LEU A 164 4.45 16.86 -0.79
C LEU A 164 4.15 18.36 -0.77
N THR A 165 4.77 19.13 -1.67
CA THR A 165 4.40 20.53 -1.92
C THR A 165 3.37 20.57 -3.05
N LEU A 166 2.22 21.16 -2.79
CA LEU A 166 1.13 21.31 -3.75
C LEU A 166 1.29 22.61 -4.57
N GLU A 167 0.39 22.84 -5.52
CA GLU A 167 0.40 23.99 -6.42
C GLU A 167 0.14 25.32 -5.70
N ASP A 168 -0.62 25.28 -4.60
CA ASP A 168 -0.86 26.40 -3.69
C ASP A 168 0.29 26.67 -2.69
N ASP A 169 1.44 26.01 -2.89
CA ASP A 169 2.62 26.02 -2.01
C ASP A 169 2.39 25.42 -0.60
N SER A 170 1.22 24.81 -0.33
CA SER A 170 0.99 24.05 0.90
C SER A 170 1.85 22.78 0.94
N VAL A 171 2.18 22.32 2.15
CA VAL A 171 3.03 21.14 2.37
C VAL A 171 2.26 20.08 3.14
N LEU A 172 1.96 18.98 2.46
CA LEU A 172 1.30 17.81 3.04
C LEU A 172 2.35 16.82 3.56
N ARG A 173 2.24 16.43 4.83
CA ARG A 173 3.12 15.42 5.48
C ARG A 173 2.38 14.09 5.62
N LEU A 174 2.79 13.09 4.84
CA LEU A 174 2.09 11.80 4.75
C LEU A 174 2.27 10.91 5.98
N LEU A 175 3.24 11.20 6.84
CA LEU A 175 3.46 10.46 8.09
C LEU A 175 3.66 11.46 9.22
N GLN A 176 2.62 11.69 10.04
CA GLN A 176 2.77 12.48 11.26
C GLN A 176 3.17 11.55 12.41
N GLN A 177 3.96 12.07 13.35
CA GLN A 177 4.21 11.34 14.59
C GLN A 177 2.88 11.17 15.33
N PRO A 178 2.64 10.02 15.99
CA PRO A 178 1.45 9.84 16.81
C PRO A 178 1.34 11.03 17.77
N GLY A 179 0.17 11.65 17.81
CA GLY A 179 -0.12 12.68 18.80
C GLY A 179 0.21 12.12 20.18
N SER A 180 0.92 12.90 20.99
CA SER A 180 1.09 12.55 22.40
C SER A 180 -0.31 12.47 23.02
N PRO A 181 -0.66 11.42 23.78
CA PRO A 181 -1.98 11.34 24.37
C PRO A 181 -2.19 12.57 25.26
N ASP A 182 -3.22 13.36 24.95
CA ASP A 182 -3.61 14.47 25.80
C ASP A 182 -3.95 13.94 27.19
N VAL A 183 -3.43 14.62 28.22
CA VAL A 183 -3.61 14.27 29.64
C VAL A 183 -5.10 14.33 30.06
N GLY A 184 -5.98 14.85 29.19
CA GLY A 184 -7.42 14.97 29.39
C GLY A 184 -8.30 13.99 28.60
N GLY A 185 -7.74 12.93 28.00
CA GLY A 185 -8.54 11.91 27.32
C GLY A 185 -9.60 11.27 28.25
N PRO A 186 -10.74 10.80 27.73
CA PRO A 186 -11.84 10.28 28.55
C PRO A 186 -11.34 9.13 29.42
N SER A 187 -11.22 9.39 30.72
CA SER A 187 -10.96 8.35 31.70
C SER A 187 -12.16 7.41 31.72
N ARG A 188 -11.95 6.14 31.38
CA ARG A 188 -12.87 5.08 31.75
C ARG A 188 -12.87 4.98 33.28
N THR A 189 -13.65 5.82 33.95
CA THR A 189 -14.04 5.53 35.32
C THR A 189 -14.88 4.27 35.27
N ALA A 190 -14.39 3.20 35.91
CA ALA A 190 -15.20 2.04 36.22
C ALA A 190 -16.36 2.54 37.09
N ALA A 191 -17.48 2.85 36.45
CA ALA A 191 -18.71 3.16 37.16
C ALA A 191 -19.02 1.96 38.04
N SER A 192 -19.04 2.24 39.34
CA SER A 192 -19.36 1.35 40.45
C SER A 192 -20.46 0.36 40.07
N LEU A 193 -20.14 -0.93 40.15
CA LEU A 193 -21.14 -2.00 40.21
C LEU A 193 -22.14 -1.64 41.32
N PRO A 194 -23.46 -1.73 41.08
CA PRO A 194 -24.44 -1.53 42.14
C PRO A 194 -24.27 -2.62 43.21
N PRO A 195 -24.52 -2.30 44.50
CA PRO A 195 -24.37 -3.27 45.57
C PRO A 195 -25.36 -4.41 45.36
N ARG A 196 -24.87 -5.65 45.47
CA ARG A 196 -25.71 -6.84 45.45
C ARG A 196 -26.57 -6.84 46.72
N GLY A 197 -27.88 -6.65 46.54
CA GLY A 197 -28.89 -7.07 47.51
C GLY A 197 -29.16 -8.56 47.42
#